data_AF-A0A511KLN4-F1
#
_entry.id   AF-A0A511KLN4-F1
#
_cell.length_a   1.000
_cell.length_b   1.000
_cell.length_c   1.000
_cell.angle_alpha   90.00
_cell.angle_beta   90.00
_cell.angle_gamma   90.00
#
_symmetry.space_group_name_H-M   'P 1'
#
loop_
_entity.id
_entity.type
_entity.pdbx_description
1 polymer ?
#
loop_
_entity_poly.entity_id
_entity_poly.type
_entity_poly.pdbx_seq_one_letter_code
_entity_poly.pdbx_strand_id
1 'polypeptide(L)'
;MARNSDVAPYIGKLSRSKLFSKKGLYKRERKSAPAAQATEEQKEQGYYPADDVRKAKASRKSVKPTKIRESITKGTVLILLAGRFRGKRVVCLGSLPSGLLLVTGPFKVNGVPLRRVNQAYCIATSTKVDLSSFEASSFALLSARASSLTFSSAYPRPITTPEFPAAPPGSVRLPRPTLQVDAKFNDAYFSKDKKSSTKATEKEFFGENKEKKEFPADKAADQKSVDKAVLAAVKQTPHLAQYLNATFGLSRGQFPHLIKY
;
A
#
# COMPACT_ATOMS: atom_id res chain seq x y z
N MET A 1 -17.74 2.54 -13.23
CA MET A 1 -18.36 1.96 -12.00
C MET A 1 -19.35 0.87 -12.39
N ALA A 2 -19.36 -0.26 -11.67
CA ALA A 2 -20.31 -1.34 -11.93
C ALA A 2 -21.75 -0.89 -11.56
N ARG A 3 -22.74 -1.16 -12.42
CA ARG A 3 -24.16 -0.79 -12.18
C ARG A 3 -24.89 -1.71 -11.18
N ASN A 4 -24.20 -2.76 -10.71
CA ASN A 4 -24.63 -3.68 -9.66
C ASN A 4 -23.58 -3.64 -8.53
N SER A 5 -24.04 -3.47 -7.29
CA SER A 5 -23.19 -3.60 -6.10
C SER A 5 -23.17 -5.06 -5.65
N ASP A 6 -22.07 -5.52 -5.07
CA ASP A 6 -21.96 -6.89 -4.55
C ASP A 6 -22.52 -6.99 -3.12
N VAL A 7 -23.19 -8.10 -2.81
CA VAL A 7 -23.61 -8.47 -1.43
C VAL A 7 -22.49 -9.26 -0.76
N ALA A 8 -21.86 -10.14 -1.53
CA ALA A 8 -20.69 -10.92 -1.15
C ALA A 8 -19.76 -11.02 -2.38
N PRO A 9 -18.48 -11.40 -2.21
CA PRO A 9 -17.59 -11.56 -3.35
C PRO A 9 -18.23 -12.44 -4.43
N TYR A 10 -18.32 -11.93 -5.65
CA TYR A 10 -18.91 -12.60 -6.82
C TYR A 10 -20.43 -12.78 -6.80
N ILE A 11 -21.14 -12.25 -5.79
CA ILE A 11 -22.61 -12.30 -5.70
C ILE A 11 -23.15 -10.87 -5.77
N GLY A 12 -23.74 -10.51 -6.91
CA GLY A 12 -24.37 -9.22 -7.12
C GLY A 12 -25.70 -9.07 -6.40
N LYS A 13 -26.03 -7.84 -5.97
CA LYS A 13 -27.28 -7.50 -5.27
C LYS A 13 -28.51 -7.62 -6.16
N LEU A 14 -28.38 -7.29 -7.45
CA LEU A 14 -29.46 -7.36 -8.43
C LEU A 14 -29.40 -8.67 -9.23
N SER A 15 -30.58 -9.25 -9.48
CA SER A 15 -30.75 -10.39 -10.40
C SER A 15 -30.47 -10.01 -11.85
N ARG A 16 -30.28 -11.02 -12.72
CA ARG A 16 -29.92 -10.84 -14.13
C ARG A 16 -30.94 -10.01 -14.91
N SER A 17 -32.24 -10.25 -14.71
CA SER A 17 -33.32 -9.52 -15.40
C SER A 17 -33.38 -8.05 -14.97
N LYS A 18 -33.28 -7.79 -13.66
CA LYS A 18 -33.24 -6.42 -13.11
C LYS A 18 -31.99 -5.67 -13.56
N LEU A 19 -30.86 -6.37 -13.72
CA LEU A 19 -29.66 -5.79 -14.33
C LEU A 19 -29.83 -5.52 -15.83
N PHE A 20 -30.51 -6.38 -16.57
CA PHE A 20 -30.74 -6.24 -18.00
C PHE A 20 -31.58 -5.00 -18.31
N SER A 21 -32.68 -4.81 -17.58
CA SER A 21 -33.52 -3.61 -17.67
C SER A 21 -32.78 -2.35 -17.22
N LYS A 22 -32.09 -2.40 -16.06
CA LYS A 22 -31.27 -1.28 -15.56
C LYS A 22 -30.11 -0.92 -16.50
N LYS A 23 -29.60 -1.88 -17.27
CA LYS A 23 -28.57 -1.61 -18.29
C LYS A 23 -29.14 -1.04 -19.58
N GLY A 24 -30.46 -1.06 -19.78
CA GLY A 24 -31.11 -0.62 -21.01
C GLY A 24 -30.78 -1.53 -22.20
N LEU A 25 -30.36 -2.78 -21.96
CA LEU A 25 -29.86 -3.66 -23.02
C LEU A 25 -30.92 -4.04 -24.05
N TYR A 26 -32.20 -3.96 -23.68
CA TYR A 26 -33.33 -4.16 -24.59
C TYR A 26 -33.39 -3.12 -25.72
N LYS A 27 -32.74 -1.96 -25.58
CA LYS A 27 -32.65 -0.92 -26.62
C LYS A 27 -31.40 -1.03 -27.50
N ARG A 28 -30.51 -1.99 -27.22
CA ARG A 28 -29.21 -2.08 -27.90
C ARG A 28 -29.25 -3.19 -28.96
N GLU A 29 -29.25 -2.79 -30.23
CA GLU A 29 -29.00 -3.71 -31.35
C GLU A 29 -27.52 -4.09 -31.41
N ARG A 30 -27.23 -5.38 -31.59
CA ARG A 30 -25.86 -5.88 -31.82
C ARG A 30 -25.61 -5.96 -33.31
N LYS A 31 -24.93 -4.97 -33.90
CA LYS A 31 -24.37 -5.09 -35.25
C LYS A 31 -23.07 -5.92 -35.18
N SER A 32 -22.99 -6.99 -35.97
CA SER A 32 -21.77 -7.76 -36.17
C SER A 32 -20.84 -7.01 -37.14
N ALA A 33 -19.64 -6.68 -36.70
CA ALA A 33 -18.59 -6.22 -37.60
C ALA A 33 -17.97 -7.44 -38.32
N PRO A 34 -17.66 -7.34 -39.63
CA PRO A 34 -16.93 -8.37 -40.35
C PRO A 34 -15.48 -8.45 -39.86
N ALA A 35 -14.93 -9.66 -39.83
CA ALA A 35 -13.60 -9.95 -39.30
C ALA A 35 -12.50 -9.31 -40.16
N ALA A 36 -11.72 -8.39 -39.60
CA ALA A 36 -10.53 -7.86 -40.23
C ALA A 36 -9.41 -8.93 -40.21
N GLN A 37 -9.01 -9.37 -41.40
CA GLN A 37 -7.84 -10.21 -41.63
C GLN A 37 -6.61 -9.30 -41.70
N ALA A 38 -5.65 -9.53 -40.81
CA ALA A 38 -4.28 -9.02 -40.94
C ALA A 38 -3.33 -10.16 -40.53
N THR A 39 -2.84 -10.89 -41.53
CA THR A 39 -1.74 -11.83 -41.38
C THR A 39 -0.44 -11.07 -41.66
N GLU A 40 0.29 -10.74 -40.59
CA GLU A 40 1.66 -10.22 -40.70
C GLU A 40 2.60 -11.36 -41.15
N GLU A 41 3.36 -11.13 -42.23
CA GLU A 41 4.40 -12.04 -42.70
C GLU A 41 5.56 -12.09 -41.69
N GLN A 42 5.78 -13.27 -41.10
CA GLN A 42 6.89 -13.51 -40.17
C GLN A 42 8.16 -13.85 -40.96
N LYS A 43 9.22 -13.03 -40.85
CA LYS A 43 10.53 -13.36 -41.41
C LYS A 43 11.07 -14.66 -40.80
N GLU A 44 11.42 -15.62 -41.66
CA GLU A 44 12.00 -16.89 -41.25
C GLU A 44 13.35 -16.69 -40.55
N GLN A 45 13.58 -17.44 -39.47
CA GLN A 45 14.82 -17.37 -38.69
C GLN A 45 15.89 -18.23 -39.39
N GLY A 46 17.09 -17.70 -39.60
CA GLY A 46 18.17 -18.43 -40.30
C GLY A 46 18.73 -19.66 -39.56
N TYR A 47 18.28 -19.93 -38.33
CA TYR A 47 18.72 -21.05 -37.52
C TYR A 47 17.54 -21.64 -36.74
N TYR A 48 17.34 -22.96 -36.87
CA TYR A 48 16.33 -23.73 -36.14
C TYR A 48 17.01 -24.70 -35.16
N PRO A 49 16.63 -24.74 -33.87
CA PRO A 49 17.14 -25.74 -32.95
C PRO A 49 16.61 -27.14 -33.33
N ALA A 50 17.39 -28.19 -33.03
CA ALA A 50 17.01 -29.57 -33.34
C ALA A 50 15.82 -30.08 -32.51
N ASP A 51 15.63 -29.52 -31.31
CA ASP A 51 14.56 -29.89 -30.38
C ASP A 51 13.65 -28.69 -30.08
N ASP A 52 12.34 -28.92 -30.12
CA ASP A 52 11.34 -27.93 -29.73
C ASP A 52 11.23 -27.81 -28.20
N VAL A 53 11.45 -26.60 -27.69
CA VAL A 53 11.19 -26.29 -26.28
C VAL A 53 9.69 -26.12 -26.07
N ARG A 54 9.09 -27.02 -25.28
CA ARG A 54 7.66 -26.97 -24.94
C ARG A 54 7.29 -25.62 -24.29
N LYS A 55 6.36 -24.89 -24.89
CA LYS A 55 5.81 -23.65 -24.30
C LYS A 55 5.06 -23.95 -23.00
N ALA A 56 5.38 -23.21 -21.95
CA ALA A 56 4.69 -23.33 -20.66
C ALA A 56 3.21 -22.95 -20.79
N LYS A 57 2.33 -23.67 -20.08
CA LYS A 57 0.90 -23.38 -20.04
C LYS A 57 0.64 -22.02 -19.39
N ALA A 58 -0.29 -21.25 -19.95
CA ALA A 58 -0.69 -19.98 -19.36
C ALA A 58 -1.30 -20.18 -17.96
N SER A 59 -0.66 -19.59 -16.95
CA SER A 59 -1.14 -19.61 -15.58
C SER A 59 -2.12 -18.46 -15.33
N ARG A 60 -3.26 -18.74 -14.68
CA ARG A 60 -4.22 -17.71 -14.23
C ARG A 60 -3.86 -17.10 -12.87
N LYS A 61 -2.70 -17.43 -12.30
CA LYS A 61 -2.25 -16.88 -11.02
C LYS A 61 -1.88 -15.41 -11.20
N SER A 62 -2.54 -14.53 -10.47
CA SER A 62 -2.18 -13.11 -10.37
C SER A 62 -1.51 -12.83 -9.02
N VAL A 63 -0.50 -11.96 -9.03
CA VAL A 63 0.12 -11.47 -7.78
C VAL A 63 -0.84 -10.49 -7.14
N LYS A 64 -1.29 -10.80 -5.93
CA LYS A 64 -2.19 -9.94 -5.15
C LYS A 64 -1.38 -9.18 -4.10
N PRO A 65 -1.68 -7.90 -3.85
CA PRO A 65 -1.05 -7.16 -2.76
C PRO A 65 -1.37 -7.81 -1.42
N THR A 66 -0.42 -7.73 -0.48
CA THR A 66 -0.59 -8.33 0.85
C THR A 66 -1.63 -7.59 1.67
N LYS A 67 -2.51 -8.34 2.34
CA LYS A 67 -3.52 -7.78 3.25
C LYS A 67 -2.85 -7.32 4.54
N ILE A 68 -3.06 -6.07 4.92
CA ILE A 68 -2.56 -5.48 6.16
C ILE A 68 -3.44 -5.93 7.34
N ARG A 69 -2.81 -6.19 8.49
CA ARG A 69 -3.48 -6.51 9.76
C ARG A 69 -4.16 -5.26 10.33
N GLU A 70 -5.33 -5.41 10.95
CA GLU A 70 -6.12 -4.29 11.50
C GLU A 70 -5.41 -3.56 12.65
N SER A 71 -4.54 -4.26 13.39
CA SER A 71 -3.72 -3.64 14.44
C SER A 71 -2.66 -2.68 13.91
N ILE A 72 -2.34 -2.76 12.62
CA ILE A 72 -1.37 -1.88 11.98
C ILE A 72 -2.17 -0.72 11.38
N THR A 73 -2.14 0.41 12.07
CA THR A 73 -2.69 1.69 11.58
C THR A 73 -1.57 2.70 11.37
N LYS A 74 -1.85 3.82 10.70
CA LYS A 74 -0.87 4.91 10.61
C LYS A 74 -0.59 5.43 12.02
N GLY A 75 0.67 5.70 12.32
CA GLY A 75 1.10 6.15 13.63
C GLY A 75 1.27 5.04 14.68
N THR A 76 0.88 3.80 14.40
CA THR A 76 1.13 2.69 15.34
C THR A 76 2.63 2.48 15.53
N VAL A 77 3.06 2.33 16.78
CA VAL A 77 4.44 1.95 17.08
C VAL A 77 4.60 0.44 16.86
N LEU A 78 5.59 0.08 16.06
CA LEU A 78 5.96 -1.27 15.68
C LEU A 78 7.29 -1.66 16.33
N ILE A 79 7.39 -2.91 16.78
CA ILE A 79 8.64 -3.51 17.20
C ILE A 79 9.19 -4.34 16.04
N LEU A 80 10.38 -4.00 15.57
CA LEU A 80 11.06 -4.76 14.52
C LEU A 80 11.68 -6.03 15.10
N LEU A 81 11.39 -7.19 14.50
CA LEU A 81 11.92 -8.47 14.97
C LEU A 81 13.18 -8.91 14.21
N ALA A 82 13.30 -8.52 12.95
CA ALA A 82 14.34 -9.02 12.05
C ALA A 82 15.24 -7.92 11.48
N GLY A 83 16.45 -8.32 11.09
CA GLY A 83 17.46 -7.48 10.45
C GLY A 83 18.29 -6.66 11.43
N ARG A 84 18.97 -5.64 10.90
CA ARG A 84 19.92 -4.81 11.66
C ARG A 84 19.27 -4.00 12.80
N PHE A 85 18.00 -3.64 12.65
CA PHE A 85 17.26 -2.82 13.61
C PHE A 85 16.30 -3.65 14.48
N ARG A 86 16.61 -4.93 14.71
CA ARG A 86 15.82 -5.80 15.59
C ARG A 86 15.71 -5.22 17.02
N GLY A 87 14.57 -5.42 17.66
CA GLY A 87 14.22 -4.87 18.97
C GLY A 87 13.91 -3.38 18.96
N LYS A 88 14.20 -2.62 17.90
CA LYS A 88 13.90 -1.19 17.87
C LYS A 88 12.39 -0.96 17.72
N ARG A 89 11.91 0.07 18.43
CA ARG A 89 10.53 0.57 18.35
C ARG A 89 10.48 1.68 17.31
N VAL A 90 9.52 1.61 16.40
CA VAL A 90 9.54 2.38 15.16
C VAL A 90 8.12 2.77 14.78
N VAL A 91 7.90 3.96 14.24
CA VAL A 91 6.56 4.46 13.92
C VAL A 91 6.17 4.04 12.49
N CYS A 92 4.97 3.49 12.33
CA CYS A 92 4.39 3.16 11.02
C CYS A 92 3.85 4.43 10.35
N LEU A 93 4.32 4.77 9.15
CA LEU A 93 3.79 5.90 8.37
C LEU A 93 2.62 5.47 7.48
N GLY A 94 2.71 4.28 6.89
CA GLY A 94 1.66 3.71 6.07
C GLY A 94 2.14 2.49 5.28
N SER A 95 1.36 2.07 4.29
CA SER A 95 1.69 0.96 3.41
C SER A 95 2.05 1.43 2.01
N LEU A 96 3.09 0.82 1.45
CA LEU A 96 3.44 0.95 0.05
C LEU A 96 2.48 0.11 -0.83
N PRO A 97 2.39 0.40 -2.13
CA PRO A 97 1.56 -0.38 -3.07
C PRO A 97 1.98 -1.85 -3.20
N SER A 98 3.25 -2.19 -2.94
CA SER A 98 3.69 -3.60 -2.83
C SER A 98 3.09 -4.35 -1.64
N GLY A 99 2.56 -3.63 -0.65
CA GLY A 99 2.06 -4.19 0.62
C GLY A 99 3.12 -4.32 1.71
N LEU A 100 4.31 -3.75 1.50
CA LEU A 100 5.30 -3.50 2.56
C LEU A 100 4.93 -2.24 3.35
N LEU A 101 5.33 -2.18 4.61
CA LEU A 101 5.11 -1.03 5.48
C LEU A 101 6.25 -0.02 5.31
N LEU A 102 5.90 1.26 5.21
CA LEU A 102 6.84 2.36 5.36
C LEU A 102 6.93 2.72 6.84
N VAL A 103 8.14 2.68 7.36
CA VAL A 103 8.41 2.80 8.77
C VAL A 103 9.53 3.82 8.97
N THR A 104 9.40 4.70 9.97
CA THR A 104 10.46 5.62 10.41
C THR A 104 10.62 5.55 11.92
N GLY A 105 11.86 5.46 12.40
CA GLY A 105 12.18 5.59 13.81
C GLY A 105 12.97 6.86 13.96
N PRO A 106 12.33 7.99 14.35
CA PRO A 106 12.88 9.32 14.19
C PRO A 106 14.40 9.30 14.32
N PHE A 107 15.12 9.56 13.24
CA PHE A 107 16.49 9.06 13.06
C PHE A 107 17.41 9.53 14.19
N LYS A 108 17.15 10.73 14.72
CA LYS A 108 17.84 11.32 15.87
C LYS A 108 17.66 10.54 17.18
N VAL A 109 16.56 9.84 17.37
CA VAL A 109 16.23 9.08 18.59
C VAL A 109 16.76 7.64 18.50
N ASN A 110 16.49 6.96 17.38
CA ASN A 110 16.67 5.50 17.28
C ASN A 110 17.71 5.05 16.24
N GLY A 111 18.17 5.96 15.37
CA GLY A 111 19.06 5.64 14.26
C GLY A 111 18.42 4.78 13.16
N VAL A 112 17.09 4.67 13.12
CA VAL A 112 16.35 3.89 12.11
C VAL A 112 15.83 4.84 11.02
N PRO A 113 16.40 4.82 9.80
CA PRO A 113 15.94 5.70 8.72
C PRO A 113 14.59 5.21 8.17
N LEU A 114 14.00 6.00 7.28
CA LEU A 114 12.89 5.61 6.43
C LEU A 114 13.19 4.28 5.75
N ARG A 115 12.39 3.27 6.06
CA ARG A 115 12.66 1.91 5.63
C ARG A 115 11.39 1.14 5.33
N ARG A 116 11.49 0.27 4.33
CA ARG A 116 10.46 -0.72 4.02
C ARG A 116 10.60 -1.93 4.91
N VAL A 117 9.50 -2.38 5.50
CA VAL A 117 9.48 -3.54 6.39
C VAL A 117 8.27 -4.41 6.06
N ASN A 118 8.44 -5.73 6.08
CA ASN A 118 7.33 -6.66 5.95
C ASN A 118 6.60 -6.79 7.29
N GLN A 119 5.27 -6.69 7.27
CA GLN A 119 4.40 -6.81 8.44
C GLN A 119 4.60 -8.08 9.27
N ALA A 120 5.06 -9.19 8.67
CA ALA A 120 5.28 -10.45 9.38
C ALA A 120 6.42 -10.35 10.41
N TYR A 121 7.36 -9.43 10.20
CA TYR A 121 8.51 -9.20 11.09
C TYR A 121 8.30 -8.00 12.02
N CYS A 122 7.04 -7.59 12.20
CA CYS A 122 6.66 -6.50 13.08
C CYS A 122 5.65 -6.98 14.12
N ILE A 123 5.87 -6.60 15.38
CA ILE A 123 4.82 -6.64 16.40
C ILE A 123 4.17 -5.26 16.43
N ALA A 124 2.86 -5.21 16.23
CA ALA A 124 2.08 -3.98 16.42
C ALA A 124 1.80 -3.81 17.91
N THR A 125 2.19 -2.66 18.46
CA THR A 125 1.84 -2.29 19.83
C THR A 125 0.51 -1.56 19.87
N SER A 126 -0.08 -1.48 21.05
CA SER A 126 -1.28 -0.68 21.33
C SER A 126 -1.01 0.83 21.26
N THR A 127 0.24 1.26 21.42
CA THR A 127 0.62 2.68 21.37
C THR A 127 0.51 3.26 19.96
N LYS A 128 -0.13 4.43 19.86
CA LYS A 128 -0.38 5.16 18.61
C LYS A 128 0.07 6.60 18.75
N VAL A 129 0.73 7.10 17.71
CA VAL A 129 1.11 8.50 17.55
C VAL A 129 0.16 9.14 16.56
N ASP A 130 -0.42 10.27 16.91
CA ASP A 130 -1.35 10.97 16.01
C ASP A 130 -0.58 11.68 14.90
N LEU A 131 -0.67 11.13 13.69
CA LEU A 131 0.00 11.64 12.48
C LEU A 131 -0.97 12.36 11.52
N SER A 132 -2.08 12.90 12.03
CA SER A 132 -3.12 13.57 11.23
C SER A 132 -2.56 14.73 10.39
N SER A 133 -1.54 15.42 10.87
CA SER A 133 -0.86 16.51 10.16
C SER A 133 -0.07 16.05 8.92
N PHE A 134 0.31 14.78 8.84
CA PHE A 134 1.08 14.23 7.71
C PHE A 134 0.19 13.88 6.50
N GLU A 135 -1.14 13.80 6.65
CA GLU A 135 -2.08 13.50 5.56
C GLU A 135 -2.59 14.73 4.80
N ALA A 136 -2.55 15.91 5.41
CA ALA A 136 -3.14 17.12 4.84
C ALA A 136 -2.45 17.59 3.54
N SER A 137 -1.17 17.22 3.33
CA SER A 137 -0.40 17.55 2.14
C SER A 137 -0.81 16.79 0.88
N SER A 138 -1.44 15.60 1.01
CA SER A 138 -1.82 14.79 -0.16
C SER A 138 -3.25 15.02 -0.65
N PHE A 139 -4.15 15.53 0.21
CA PHE A 139 -5.57 15.74 -0.14
C PHE A 139 -5.89 17.14 -0.71
N ALA A 140 -5.05 18.15 -0.44
CA ALA A 140 -5.33 19.54 -0.80
C ALA A 140 -5.29 19.83 -2.32
N LEU A 141 -4.61 19.02 -3.13
CA LEU A 141 -4.54 19.21 -4.59
C LEU A 141 -5.70 18.54 -5.36
N LEU A 142 -6.51 17.70 -4.72
CA LEU A 142 -7.61 16.97 -5.38
C LEU A 142 -9.00 17.51 -5.03
N SER A 143 -9.18 18.21 -3.90
CA SER A 143 -10.48 18.82 -3.54
C SER A 143 -10.70 20.21 -4.13
N ALA A 144 -9.65 20.93 -4.55
CA ALA A 144 -9.76 22.27 -5.12
C ALA A 144 -10.28 22.32 -6.58
N ARG A 145 -10.57 21.17 -7.20
CA ARG A 145 -11.19 21.08 -8.54
C ARG A 145 -12.66 20.63 -8.52
N ALA A 146 -13.27 20.45 -7.35
CA ALA A 146 -14.66 20.00 -7.22
C ALA A 146 -15.60 21.02 -6.55
N SER A 147 -15.18 22.28 -6.42
CA SER A 147 -15.93 23.34 -5.71
C SER A 147 -16.56 24.40 -6.62
N SER A 148 -16.61 24.19 -7.93
CA SER A 148 -17.44 24.98 -8.83
C SER A 148 -18.33 24.02 -9.62
N LEU A 149 -19.49 23.67 -9.07
CA LEU A 149 -20.73 23.34 -9.80
C LEU A 149 -21.80 22.90 -8.79
N THR A 150 -22.34 23.87 -8.05
CA THR A 150 -23.70 23.79 -7.50
C THR A 150 -24.32 25.18 -7.62
N PHE A 151 -25.37 25.34 -8.43
CA PHE A 151 -26.74 25.59 -7.94
C PHE A 151 -27.69 26.02 -9.08
N SER A 152 -28.99 25.79 -8.83
CA SER A 152 -30.20 26.27 -9.54
C SER A 152 -30.83 25.22 -10.48
N SER A 153 -32.10 24.85 -10.40
CA SER A 153 -33.24 25.41 -9.65
C SER A 153 -34.35 24.35 -9.54
N ALA A 154 -35.03 24.35 -8.38
CA ALA A 154 -36.47 24.23 -8.17
C ALA A 154 -37.31 23.22 -9.00
N TYR A 155 -37.94 22.26 -8.30
CA TYR A 155 -39.37 21.96 -8.43
C TYR A 155 -39.95 21.46 -7.08
N PRO A 156 -41.21 21.75 -6.73
CA PRO A 156 -41.72 21.63 -5.36
C PRO A 156 -42.70 20.45 -5.10
N ARG A 157 -42.48 19.78 -3.94
CA ARG A 157 -43.41 19.15 -2.96
C ARG A 157 -44.37 17.98 -3.40
N PRO A 158 -45.19 17.37 -2.49
CA PRO A 158 -44.85 16.30 -1.51
C PRO A 158 -45.91 15.13 -1.51
N ILE A 159 -45.83 14.14 -0.58
CA ILE A 159 -46.96 13.42 0.11
C ILE A 159 -46.46 12.14 0.86
N THR A 160 -46.71 12.12 2.18
CA THR A 160 -46.87 11.08 3.27
C THR A 160 -46.48 9.59 3.14
N THR A 161 -45.58 9.15 4.07
CA THR A 161 -45.53 7.98 5.04
C THR A 161 -46.08 6.56 4.69
N PRO A 162 -45.55 5.43 5.25
CA PRO A 162 -45.04 5.25 6.64
C PRO A 162 -43.74 4.44 6.83
N GLU A 163 -43.21 4.55 8.05
CA GLU A 163 -42.01 3.90 8.59
C GLU A 163 -42.12 2.37 8.65
N PHE A 164 -41.09 1.67 8.15
CA PHE A 164 -40.88 0.24 8.38
C PHE A 164 -39.68 0.04 9.32
N PRO A 165 -39.77 -0.86 10.31
CA PRO A 165 -38.77 -1.02 11.37
C PRO A 165 -37.41 -1.48 10.82
N ALA A 166 -36.36 -0.88 11.37
CA ALA A 166 -34.97 -1.11 11.01
C ALA A 166 -34.58 -2.59 11.14
N ALA A 167 -34.23 -3.22 10.02
CA ALA A 167 -33.48 -4.47 10.02
C ALA A 167 -32.09 -4.25 10.64
N PRO A 168 -31.55 -5.19 11.44
CA PRO A 168 -30.27 -5.02 12.11
C PRO A 168 -29.16 -4.76 11.09
N PRO A 169 -28.19 -3.86 11.39
CA PRO A 169 -27.08 -3.61 10.49
C PRO A 169 -26.23 -4.88 10.37
N GLY A 170 -26.51 -5.67 9.33
CA GLY A 170 -25.63 -6.74 8.88
C GLY A 170 -24.25 -6.16 8.67
N SER A 171 -23.25 -6.78 9.31
CA SER A 171 -21.85 -6.37 9.35
C SER A 171 -21.35 -5.76 8.04
N VAL A 172 -21.49 -4.45 7.94
CA VAL A 172 -20.86 -3.65 6.90
C VAL A 172 -19.37 -3.84 7.15
N ARG A 173 -18.67 -4.48 6.22
CA ARG A 173 -17.22 -4.33 6.16
C ARG A 173 -16.96 -2.84 6.06
N LEU A 174 -16.60 -2.23 7.20
CA LEU A 174 -16.08 -0.88 7.22
C LEU A 174 -14.99 -0.80 6.13
N PRO A 175 -14.94 0.29 5.36
CA PRO A 175 -13.87 0.48 4.39
C PRO A 175 -12.55 0.30 5.15
N ARG A 176 -11.77 -0.68 4.70
CA ARG A 176 -10.50 -1.04 5.35
C ARG A 176 -9.64 0.21 5.42
N PRO A 177 -8.94 0.48 6.55
CA PRO A 177 -8.10 1.66 6.66
C PRO A 177 -7.08 1.62 5.53
N THR A 178 -7.24 2.52 4.57
CA THR A 178 -6.39 2.55 3.38
C THR A 178 -5.18 3.38 3.77
N LEU A 179 -4.10 2.72 4.21
CA LEU A 179 -2.92 3.38 4.74
C LEU A 179 -2.05 3.94 3.61
N GLN A 180 -2.51 4.95 2.87
CA GLN A 180 -1.75 5.52 1.75
C GLN A 180 -0.70 6.51 2.25
N VAL A 181 0.51 6.41 1.68
CA VAL A 181 1.63 7.34 1.90
C VAL A 181 1.76 8.24 0.66
N ASP A 182 2.35 9.43 0.81
CA ASP A 182 2.71 10.33 -0.28
C ASP A 182 3.28 9.61 -1.51
N ALA A 183 2.81 10.00 -2.70
CA ALA A 183 3.15 9.37 -3.97
C ALA A 183 4.66 9.36 -4.29
N LYS A 184 5.43 10.26 -3.66
CA LYS A 184 6.90 10.32 -3.79
C LYS A 184 7.58 9.06 -3.25
N PHE A 185 7.11 8.51 -2.13
CA PHE A 185 7.74 7.36 -1.47
C PHE A 185 7.18 6.04 -2.01
N ASN A 186 7.58 5.70 -3.23
CA ASN A 186 7.20 4.43 -3.88
C ASN A 186 8.26 3.33 -3.69
N ASP A 187 7.95 2.10 -4.14
CA ASP A 187 8.86 0.97 -4.00
C ASP A 187 10.16 1.09 -4.81
N ALA A 188 10.14 1.88 -5.88
CA ALA A 188 11.31 2.13 -6.73
C ALA A 188 12.34 3.01 -6.00
N TYR A 189 11.87 4.00 -5.24
CA TYR A 189 12.72 4.88 -4.41
C TYR A 189 13.63 4.10 -3.44
N PHE A 190 13.11 2.99 -2.91
CA PHE A 190 13.83 2.13 -1.97
C PHE A 190 14.48 0.90 -2.62
N SER A 191 14.45 0.79 -3.94
CA SER A 191 15.15 -0.30 -4.63
C SER A 191 16.66 -0.13 -4.49
N LYS A 192 17.37 -1.26 -4.46
CA LYS A 192 18.84 -1.23 -4.45
C LYS A 192 19.29 -1.11 -5.90
N ASP A 193 20.29 -0.27 -6.15
CA ASP A 193 20.92 -0.19 -7.46
C ASP A 193 21.48 -1.56 -7.84
N LYS A 194 20.95 -2.15 -8.91
CA LYS A 194 21.51 -3.37 -9.47
C LYS A 194 22.83 -2.99 -10.13
N LYS A 195 23.95 -3.52 -9.63
CA LYS A 195 25.23 -3.45 -10.35
C LYS A 195 25.03 -4.14 -11.70
N SER A 196 25.20 -3.40 -12.80
CA SER A 196 25.24 -3.97 -14.15
C SER A 196 26.36 -5.01 -14.19
N SER A 197 26.01 -6.25 -14.51
CA SER A 197 26.97 -7.32 -14.78
C SER A 197 27.60 -7.10 -16.16
N THR A 198 28.41 -6.05 -16.30
CA THR A 198 29.37 -5.99 -17.39
C THR A 198 30.42 -7.06 -17.06
N LYS A 199 30.78 -7.92 -18.02
CA LYS A 199 31.72 -9.04 -17.82
C LYS A 199 33.06 -8.50 -17.30
N ALA A 200 33.25 -8.56 -15.98
CA ALA A 200 34.50 -8.12 -15.35
C ALA A 200 35.59 -9.15 -15.64
N THR A 201 36.72 -8.70 -16.16
CA THR A 201 37.96 -9.49 -16.21
C THR A 201 38.51 -9.70 -14.80
N GLU A 202 39.17 -10.85 -14.58
CA GLU A 202 39.56 -11.44 -13.29
C GLU A 202 40.23 -10.46 -12.29
N LYS A 203 40.96 -9.46 -12.78
CA LYS A 203 41.65 -8.44 -11.96
C LYS A 203 40.73 -7.48 -11.20
N GLU A 204 39.53 -7.19 -11.70
CA GLU A 204 38.59 -6.25 -11.06
C GLU A 204 37.76 -6.92 -9.95
N PHE A 205 37.78 -8.26 -9.89
CA PHE A 205 37.00 -9.07 -8.95
C PHE A 205 37.63 -9.12 -7.54
N PHE A 206 38.96 -9.02 -7.44
CA PHE A 206 39.73 -9.16 -6.19
C PHE A 206 40.22 -7.82 -5.59
N GLY A 207 39.88 -6.67 -6.18
CA GLY A 207 40.27 -5.36 -5.62
C GLY A 207 39.64 -5.09 -4.24
N GLU A 208 40.47 -4.95 -3.20
CA GLU A 208 40.05 -4.85 -1.80
C GLU A 208 39.40 -3.51 -1.40
N ASN A 209 39.41 -2.48 -2.23
CA ASN A 209 38.79 -1.20 -1.88
C ASN A 209 37.32 -1.12 -2.30
N LYS A 210 36.44 -1.77 -1.54
CA LYS A 210 35.02 -1.37 -1.48
C LYS A 210 34.93 -0.08 -0.66
N GLU A 211 35.20 1.06 -1.29
CA GLU A 211 34.87 2.37 -0.73
C GLU A 211 33.42 2.38 -0.23
N LYS A 212 33.25 2.79 1.03
CA LYS A 212 31.93 2.95 1.63
C LYS A 212 31.21 4.07 0.87
N LYS A 213 30.32 3.70 -0.04
CA LYS A 213 29.46 4.65 -0.76
C LYS A 213 28.84 5.62 0.24
N GLU A 214 29.13 6.90 0.05
CA GLU A 214 28.54 7.98 0.83
C GLU A 214 27.01 7.95 0.69
N PHE A 215 26.31 8.33 1.76
CA PHE A 215 24.86 8.28 1.76
C PHE A 215 24.30 9.43 0.91
N PRO A 216 23.37 9.18 -0.02
CA PRO A 216 22.84 10.21 -0.90
C PRO A 216 22.14 11.33 -0.11
N ALA A 217 22.54 12.58 -0.40
CA ALA A 217 22.07 13.77 0.30
C ALA A 217 20.54 13.95 0.23
N ASP A 218 19.92 13.59 -0.90
CA ASP A 218 18.47 13.69 -1.11
C ASP A 218 17.68 12.88 -0.08
N LYS A 219 18.14 11.65 0.21
CA LYS A 219 17.48 10.77 1.17
C LYS A 219 17.61 11.31 2.60
N ALA A 220 18.70 12.02 2.90
CA ALA A 220 18.90 12.66 4.19
C ALA A 220 18.00 13.89 4.35
N ALA A 221 17.73 14.64 3.28
CA ALA A 221 16.78 15.76 3.29
C ALA A 221 15.34 15.28 3.51
N ASP A 222 14.92 14.24 2.79
CA ASP A 222 13.60 13.61 2.95
C ASP A 222 13.41 13.00 4.35
N GLN A 223 14.47 12.45 4.94
CA GLN A 223 14.41 11.98 6.32
C GLN A 223 14.13 13.12 7.31
N LYS A 224 14.82 14.25 7.16
CA LYS A 224 14.69 15.40 8.07
C LYS A 224 13.29 16.01 8.00
N SER A 225 12.68 16.09 6.81
CA SER A 225 11.33 16.64 6.66
C SER A 225 10.28 15.76 7.34
N VAL A 226 10.34 14.45 7.13
CA VAL A 226 9.42 13.49 7.77
C VAL A 226 9.62 13.44 9.28
N ASP A 227 10.87 13.36 9.74
CA ASP A 227 11.16 13.29 11.18
C ASP A 227 10.74 14.55 11.93
N LYS A 228 10.80 15.73 11.29
CA LYS A 228 10.33 16.98 11.91
C LYS A 228 8.85 16.89 12.28
N ALA A 229 8.02 16.33 11.40
CA ALA A 229 6.59 16.14 11.66
C ALA A 229 6.34 15.11 12.77
N VAL A 230 7.02 13.95 12.71
CA VAL A 230 6.85 12.88 13.70
C VAL A 230 7.36 13.31 15.09
N LEU A 231 8.47 14.03 15.16
CA LEU A 231 9.03 14.50 16.42
C LEU A 231 8.14 15.54 17.12
N ALA A 232 7.35 16.32 16.38
CA ALA A 232 6.39 17.24 16.97
C ALA A 232 5.32 16.47 17.78
N ALA A 233 4.76 15.40 17.20
CA ALA A 233 3.79 14.54 17.88
C ALA A 233 4.42 13.73 19.02
N VAL A 234 5.65 13.23 18.84
CA VAL A 234 6.35 12.46 19.89
C VAL A 234 6.67 13.31 21.12
N LYS A 235 6.89 14.61 20.97
CA LYS A 235 7.14 15.52 22.10
C LYS A 235 5.88 15.86 22.90
N GLN A 236 4.70 15.79 22.28
CA GLN A 236 3.43 16.04 22.97
C GLN A 236 3.09 14.94 23.98
N THR A 237 3.54 13.71 23.71
CA THR A 237 3.27 12.55 24.56
C THR A 237 4.43 12.35 25.56
N PRO A 238 4.16 12.40 26.88
CA PRO A 238 5.20 12.21 27.88
C PRO A 238 5.91 10.86 27.73
N HIS A 239 7.24 10.86 27.93
CA HIS A 239 8.10 9.67 27.88
C HIS A 239 8.15 8.88 26.56
N LEU A 240 7.43 9.28 25.51
CA LEU A 240 7.39 8.51 24.26
C LEU A 240 8.75 8.49 23.54
N ALA A 241 9.53 9.58 23.62
CA ALA A 241 10.89 9.60 23.08
C ALA A 241 11.82 8.56 23.73
N GLN A 242 11.72 8.40 25.06
CA GLN A 242 12.47 7.38 25.82
C GLN A 242 11.98 5.98 25.46
N TYR A 243 10.66 5.81 25.33
CA TYR A 243 10.05 4.56 24.89
C TYR A 243 10.54 4.15 23.50
N LEU A 244 10.60 5.07 22.54
CA LEU A 244 11.08 4.80 21.19
C LEU A 244 12.57 4.42 21.18
N ASN A 245 13.42 5.09 21.96
CA ASN A 245 14.86 4.79 22.04
C ASN A 245 15.14 3.40 22.63
N ALA A 246 14.37 3.02 23.65
CA ALA A 246 14.52 1.76 24.33
C ALA A 246 14.31 0.56 23.38
N THR A 247 15.18 -0.45 23.54
CA THR A 247 15.16 -1.66 22.71
C THR A 247 14.34 -2.73 23.40
N PHE A 248 13.43 -3.35 22.65
CA PHE A 248 12.64 -4.48 23.12
C PHE A 248 13.50 -5.74 23.19
N GLY A 249 13.44 -6.41 24.33
CA GLY A 249 13.97 -7.74 24.59
C GLY A 249 13.11 -8.41 25.66
N LEU A 250 13.15 -9.73 25.70
CA LEU A 250 12.47 -10.51 26.74
C LEU A 250 13.47 -10.80 27.86
N SER A 251 13.09 -10.47 29.09
CA SER A 251 13.85 -10.84 30.28
C SER A 251 13.44 -12.24 30.77
N ARG A 252 14.25 -12.84 31.64
CA ARG A 252 13.87 -14.08 32.32
C ARG A 252 12.54 -13.90 33.05
N GLY A 253 11.63 -14.85 32.88
CA GLY A 253 10.28 -14.81 33.45
C GLY A 253 9.23 -14.06 32.61
N GLN A 254 9.61 -13.42 31.50
CA GLN A 254 8.66 -12.78 30.58
C GLN A 254 8.30 -13.72 29.42
N PHE A 255 7.03 -14.07 29.31
CA PHE A 255 6.54 -14.98 28.26
C PHE A 255 5.70 -14.23 27.21
N PRO A 256 6.01 -14.36 25.90
CA PRO A 256 5.35 -13.59 24.84
C PRO A 256 3.82 -13.73 24.77
N HIS A 257 3.27 -14.87 25.22
CA HIS A 257 1.83 -15.14 25.21
C HIS A 257 1.08 -14.48 26.38
N LEU A 258 1.79 -14.06 27.43
CA LEU A 258 1.23 -13.33 28.57
C LEU A 258 1.36 -11.81 28.42
N ILE A 259 2.30 -11.35 27.58
CA ILE A 259 2.55 -9.92 27.36
C ILE A 259 1.49 -9.36 26.43
N LYS A 260 0.91 -8.22 26.81
CA LYS A 260 0.10 -7.38 25.93
C LYS A 260 1.01 -6.36 25.26
N TYR A 261 0.91 -6.28 23.94
CA TYR A 261 1.70 -5.38 23.10
C TYR A 261 0.90 -4.11 22.81
#